data_AF-A0A369VWD3-F1
#
_entry.id   AF-A0A369VWD3-F1
#
_cell.length_a   1.000
_cell.length_b   1.000
_cell.length_c   1.000
_cell.angle_alpha   90.00
_cell.angle_beta   90.00
_cell.angle_gamma   90.00
#
_symmetry.space_group_name_H-M   'P 1'
#
loop_
_entity.id
_entity.type
_entity.pdbx_description
1 polymer ?
#
loop_
_entity_poly.entity_id
_entity_poly.type
_entity_poly.pdbx_seq_one_letter_code
_entity_poly.pdbx_strand_id
1 'polypeptide(L)'
;MNRRDALIAVIETLHAEIAALKANDVSALEQATRAKLAGIERIASFGDEPAEPDLRALADEANRLNETCRIYVNLMAANVRRRLQNLAGITGQSYGRGGYAVA
;
A
#
# COMPACT_ATOMS: atom_id res chain seq x y z
N MET A 1 20.98 16.09 10.27
CA MET A 1 20.12 15.12 9.56
C MET A 1 20.31 15.35 8.08
N ASN A 2 20.77 14.34 7.35
CA ASN A 2 21.04 14.39 5.91
C ASN A 2 19.91 13.70 5.11
N ARG A 3 20.01 13.70 3.77
CA ARG A 3 19.03 13.08 2.87
C ARG A 3 18.85 11.56 3.11
N ARG A 4 19.92 10.86 3.49
CA ARG A 4 19.90 9.43 3.85
C ARG A 4 19.08 9.20 5.12
N ASP A 5 19.34 9.96 6.18
CA ASP A 5 18.60 9.87 7.44
C ASP A 5 17.10 10.11 7.22
N ALA A 6 16.76 11.08 6.36
CA ALA A 6 15.37 11.37 6.01
C ALA A 6 14.68 10.20 5.29
N LEU A 7 15.41 9.51 4.40
CA LEU A 7 14.89 8.34 3.70
C LEU A 7 14.72 7.12 4.61
N ILE A 8 15.66 6.91 5.55
CA ILE A 8 15.52 5.90 6.60
C ILE A 8 14.28 6.17 7.45
N ALA A 9 14.05 7.42 7.86
CA ALA A 9 12.84 7.78 8.60
C ALA A 9 11.55 7.49 7.79
N VAL A 10 11.54 7.72 6.47
CA VAL A 10 10.40 7.34 5.62
C VAL A 10 10.19 5.83 5.60
N ILE A 11 11.25 5.03 5.51
CA ILE A 11 11.17 3.56 5.60
C ILE A 11 10.53 3.12 6.93
N GLU A 12 10.90 3.75 8.05
CA GLU A 12 10.28 3.47 9.35
C GLU A 12 8.78 3.80 9.36
N THR A 13 8.37 4.93 8.77
CA THR A 13 6.94 5.27 8.64
C THR A 13 6.17 4.28 7.76
N LEU A 14 6.79 3.75 6.71
CA LEU A 14 6.20 2.73 5.85
C LEU A 14 6.01 1.41 6.61
N HIS A 15 6.97 1.00 7.43
CA HIS A 15 6.80 -0.16 8.30
C HIS A 15 5.65 0.02 9.30
N ALA A 16 5.52 1.21 9.90
CA ALA A 16 4.39 1.53 10.77
C ALA A 16 3.05 1.50 10.02
N GLU A 17 3.01 2.01 8.79
CA GLU A 17 1.82 1.97 7.93
C GLU A 17 1.39 0.53 7.61
N ILE A 18 2.34 -0.34 7.26
CA ILE A 18 2.09 -1.77 7.03
C ILE A 18 1.55 -2.44 8.31
N ALA A 19 2.12 -2.13 9.48
CA ALA A 19 1.65 -2.67 10.76
C ALA A 19 0.20 -2.23 11.06
N ALA A 20 -0.12 -0.95 10.83
CA ALA A 20 -1.48 -0.42 11.01
C ALA A 20 -2.48 -1.07 10.04
N LEU A 21 -2.10 -1.24 8.77
CA LEU A 21 -2.92 -1.93 7.76
C LEU A 21 -3.21 -3.38 8.17
N LYS A 22 -2.21 -4.12 8.67
CA LYS A 22 -2.38 -5.49 9.17
C LYS A 22 -3.32 -5.55 10.38
N ALA A 23 -3.23 -4.57 11.26
CA ALA A 23 -4.07 -4.48 12.46
C ALA A 23 -5.48 -3.93 12.21
N ASN A 24 -5.76 -3.38 11.02
CA ASN A 24 -6.94 -2.56 10.74
C ASN A 24 -7.09 -1.36 11.70
N ASP A 25 -5.97 -0.79 12.14
CA ASP A 25 -5.96 0.40 13.00
C ASP A 25 -5.96 1.66 12.14
N VAL A 26 -7.13 2.27 12.00
CA VAL A 26 -7.33 3.47 11.17
C VAL A 26 -6.60 4.69 11.74
N SER A 27 -6.51 4.81 13.06
CA SER A 27 -5.85 5.95 13.71
C SER A 27 -4.33 5.86 13.52
N ALA A 28 -3.75 4.68 13.73
CA ALA A 28 -2.33 4.45 13.48
C ALA A 28 -1.99 4.60 11.98
N LEU A 29 -2.89 4.16 11.09
CA LEU A 29 -2.72 4.33 9.64
C LEU A 29 -2.67 5.81 9.26
N GLU A 30 -3.63 6.61 9.73
CA GLU A 30 -3.66 8.05 9.47
C GLU A 30 -2.37 8.75 9.95
N GLN A 31 -1.93 8.44 11.16
CA GLN A 31 -0.71 9.00 11.74
C GLN A 31 0.52 8.62 10.90
N ALA A 32 0.66 7.34 10.54
CA ALA A 32 1.77 6.86 9.72
C ALA A 32 1.76 7.48 8.32
N THR A 33 0.59 7.60 7.68
CA THR A 33 0.46 8.25 6.36
C THR A 33 0.86 9.72 6.42
N ARG A 34 0.42 10.47 7.44
CA ARG A 34 0.83 11.88 7.62
C ARG A 34 2.34 12.00 7.81
N ALA A 35 2.94 11.15 8.64
CA ALA A 35 4.38 11.13 8.88
C ALA A 35 5.16 10.79 7.59
N LYS A 36 4.69 9.81 6.81
CA LYS A 36 5.26 9.45 5.50
C LYS A 36 5.27 10.63 4.55
N LEU A 37 4.14 11.34 4.39
CA LEU A 37 4.04 12.49 3.48
C LEU A 37 4.98 13.62 3.88
N ALA A 38 5.02 13.97 5.17
CA ALA A 38 5.97 14.96 5.68
C ALA A 38 7.44 14.52 5.47
N GLY A 39 7.72 13.22 5.58
CA GLY A 39 9.04 12.66 5.28
C GLY A 39 9.42 12.80 3.81
N ILE A 40 8.49 12.56 2.88
CA ILE A 40 8.72 12.76 1.43
C ILE A 40 9.02 14.24 1.12
N GLU A 41 8.24 15.17 1.67
CA GLU A 41 8.52 16.61 1.52
C GLU A 41 9.90 16.97 2.05
N ARG A 42 10.30 16.38 3.19
CA ARG A 42 11.63 16.58 3.74
C ARG A 42 12.74 16.03 2.84
N ILE A 43 12.55 14.86 2.22
CA ILE A 43 13.51 14.31 1.25
C ILE A 43 13.64 15.25 0.04
N ALA A 44 12.52 15.76 -0.46
CA ALA A 44 12.49 16.69 -1.59
C ALA A 44 13.24 18.01 -1.29
N SER A 45 13.23 18.47 -0.03
CA SER A 45 13.95 19.68 0.37
C SER A 45 15.48 19.61 0.23
N PHE A 46 16.05 18.41 0.11
CA PHE A 46 17.49 18.23 -0.17
C PHE A 46 17.86 18.37 -1.66
N GLY A 47 16.87 18.58 -2.54
CA GLY A 47 17.07 18.78 -3.98
C GLY A 47 17.06 17.51 -4.81
N ASP A 48 17.22 17.69 -6.13
CA ASP A 48 17.06 16.65 -7.16
C ASP A 48 18.39 16.12 -7.71
N GLU A 49 19.48 16.31 -6.96
CA GLU A 49 20.77 15.75 -7.35
C GLU A 49 20.69 14.22 -7.48
N PRO A 50 21.40 13.63 -8.48
CA PRO A 50 21.40 12.20 -8.70
C PRO A 50 21.74 11.44 -7.41
N ALA A 51 20.90 10.48 -7.05
CA ALA A 51 21.12 9.67 -5.86
C ALA A 51 22.36 8.77 -6.03
N GLU A 52 23.25 8.84 -5.04
CA GLU A 52 24.33 7.87 -4.84
C GLU A 52 23.79 6.44 -4.70
N PRO A 53 24.60 5.40 -4.97
CA PRO A 53 24.13 4.01 -4.98
C PRO A 53 23.42 3.57 -3.68
N ASP A 54 23.93 3.98 -2.53
CA ASP A 54 23.34 3.66 -1.22
C ASP A 54 21.96 4.33 -1.02
N LEU A 55 21.84 5.60 -1.40
CA LEU A 55 20.56 6.32 -1.34
C LEU A 55 19.53 5.71 -2.32
N ARG A 56 20.00 5.21 -3.47
CA ARG A 56 19.14 4.51 -4.44
C ARG A 56 18.64 3.18 -3.87
N ALA A 57 19.49 2.41 -3.20
CA ALA A 57 19.08 1.16 -2.58
C ALA A 57 18.00 1.37 -1.51
N LEU A 58 18.12 2.43 -0.70
CA LEU A 58 17.10 2.83 0.26
C LEU A 58 15.80 3.29 -0.42
N ALA A 59 15.90 4.01 -1.55
CA ALA A 59 14.71 4.45 -2.29
C ALA A 59 13.96 3.26 -2.90
N ASP A 60 14.70 2.27 -3.42
CA ASP A 60 14.13 1.02 -3.91
C ASP A 60 13.46 0.22 -2.79
N GLU A 61 14.03 0.22 -1.58
CA GLU A 61 13.41 -0.38 -0.40
C GLU A 61 12.11 0.31 -0.02
N ALA A 62 12.12 1.64 0.11
CA ALA A 62 10.93 2.43 0.37
C ALA A 62 9.82 2.16 -0.67
N ASN A 63 10.20 2.04 -1.96
CA ASN A 63 9.26 1.72 -3.02
C ASN A 63 8.64 0.31 -2.86
N ARG A 64 9.45 -0.71 -2.52
CA ARG A 64 8.96 -2.08 -2.25
C ARG A 64 7.98 -2.12 -1.06
N LEU A 65 8.27 -1.35 -0.01
CA LEU A 65 7.38 -1.24 1.15
C LEU A 65 6.07 -0.53 0.80
N ASN A 66 6.12 0.56 0.02
CA ASN A 66 4.92 1.26 -0.43
C ASN A 66 4.05 0.39 -1.35
N GLU A 67 4.66 -0.43 -2.19
CA GLU A 67 3.96 -1.45 -2.98
C GLU A 67 3.24 -2.47 -2.08
N THR A 68 3.86 -2.85 -0.96
CA THR A 68 3.21 -3.70 0.05
C THR A 68 1.98 -3.01 0.66
N CYS A 69 2.06 -1.72 1.01
CA CYS A 69 0.89 -0.94 1.48
C CYS A 69 -0.25 -0.97 0.44
N ARG A 70 0.07 -0.75 -0.85
CA ARG A 70 -0.89 -0.78 -1.96
C ARG A 70 -1.63 -2.12 -2.03
N ILE A 71 -0.91 -3.24 -1.90
CA ILE A 71 -1.49 -4.59 -1.89
C ILE A 71 -2.52 -4.74 -0.76
N TYR A 72 -2.19 -4.31 0.46
CA TYR A 72 -3.09 -4.38 1.62
C TYR A 72 -4.38 -3.58 1.41
N VAL A 73 -4.27 -2.32 0.97
CA VAL A 73 -5.44 -1.45 0.71
C VAL A 73 -6.33 -2.07 -0.37
N ASN A 74 -5.75 -2.56 -1.46
CA ASN A 74 -6.50 -3.22 -2.53
C ASN A 74 -7.22 -4.48 -2.04
N LEU A 75 -6.57 -5.28 -1.20
CA LEU A 75 -7.17 -6.48 -0.61
C LEU A 75 -8.35 -6.11 0.30
N MET A 76 -8.22 -5.06 1.12
CA MET A 76 -9.32 -4.56 1.96
C MET A 76 -10.52 -4.13 1.11
N ALA A 77 -10.29 -3.34 0.05
CA ALA A 77 -11.34 -2.91 -0.86
C ALA A 77 -12.03 -4.10 -1.55
N ALA A 78 -11.26 -5.10 -2.00
CA ALA A 78 -11.79 -6.32 -2.59
C ALA A 78 -12.62 -7.15 -1.60
N ASN A 79 -12.20 -7.21 -0.33
CA ASN A 79 -12.93 -7.88 0.75
C ASN A 79 -14.29 -7.22 1.01
N VAL A 80 -14.32 -5.89 1.12
CA VAL A 80 -15.57 -5.13 1.31
C VAL A 80 -16.50 -5.33 0.12
N ARG A 81 -15.99 -5.23 -1.12
CA ARG A 81 -16.76 -5.48 -2.34
C ARG A 81 -17.42 -6.86 -2.34
N ARG A 82 -16.66 -7.93 -2.03
CA ARG A 82 -17.19 -9.30 -1.96
C ARG A 82 -18.31 -9.42 -0.92
N ARG A 83 -18.15 -8.83 0.26
CA ARG A 83 -19.18 -8.83 1.31
C ARG A 83 -20.45 -8.12 0.86
N LEU A 84 -20.32 -6.97 0.21
CA LEU A 84 -21.46 -6.23 -0.33
C LEU A 84 -22.20 -7.04 -1.42
N GLN A 85 -21.47 -7.69 -2.32
CA GLN A 85 -22.07 -8.57 -3.35
C GLN A 85 -22.86 -9.73 -2.72
N ASN A 86 -22.33 -10.35 -1.67
CA ASN A 86 -23.03 -11.41 -0.94
C ASN A 86 -24.30 -10.91 -0.24
N LEU A 87 -24.23 -9.76 0.43
CA LEU A 87 -25.38 -9.17 1.13
C LEU A 87 -26.48 -8.71 0.18
N ALA A 88 -26.12 -8.22 -1.00
CA ALA A 88 -27.07 -7.83 -2.04
C ALA A 88 -27.73 -9.02 -2.74
N GLY A 89 -27.41 -10.26 -2.38
CA GLY A 89 -27.92 -11.45 -3.05
C GLY A 89 -27.39 -11.62 -4.48
N ILE A 90 -26.31 -10.90 -4.84
CA ILE A 90 -25.62 -11.02 -6.15
C ILE A 90 -24.71 -12.26 -6.16
N THR A 91 -24.96 -13.23 -5.28
CA THR A 91 -24.40 -14.59 -5.34
C THR A 91 -25.27 -15.43 -6.27
N GLY A 92 -25.27 -15.13 -7.57
CA GLY A 92 -26.09 -15.92 -8.50
C GLY A 92 -26.27 -15.34 -9.89
N GLN A 93 -25.18 -15.03 -10.62
CA GLN A 93 -25.25 -14.97 -12.08
C GLN A 93 -23.88 -15.18 -12.75
N SER A 94 -23.25 -16.32 -12.43
CA SER A 94 -22.16 -16.88 -13.25
C SER A 94 -22.01 -18.39 -13.06
N TYR A 95 -23.13 -19.11 -12.92
CA TYR A 95 -23.23 -20.50 -13.38
C TYR A 95 -24.11 -20.53 -14.63
N GLY A 96 -23.58 -19.97 -15.73
CA GLY A 96 -24.03 -20.31 -17.06
C GLY A 96 -23.59 -21.73 -17.38
N ARG A 97 -24.39 -22.70 -16.91
CA ARG A 97 -24.44 -24.07 -17.41
C ARG A 97 -24.87 -24.00 -18.88
N GLY A 98 -23.91 -23.73 -19.77
CA GLY A 98 -24.05 -23.98 -21.20
C GLY A 98 -23.85 -25.46 -21.44
N GLY A 99 -24.94 -26.21 -21.49
CA GLY A 99 -24.92 -27.63 -21.83
C GLY A 99 -24.31 -27.81 -23.23
N TYR A 100 -23.24 -28.59 -23.32
CA TYR A 100 -22.85 -29.20 -24.58
C TYR A 100 -23.91 -30.26 -24.90
N ALA A 101 -24.84 -29.91 -25.79
CA ALA A 101 -25.68 -30.88 -26.48
C ALA A 101 -24.76 -31.72 -27.36
N VAL A 102 -24.68 -33.02 -27.06
CA VAL A 102 -24.03 -34.01 -27.92
C VAL A 102 -25.01 -34.32 -29.05
N ALA A 103 -24.60 -34.02 -30.29
CA ALA A 103 -25.29 -34.45 -31.51
C ALA A 103 -24.80 -35.84 -31.93
#